data_AF-A0ABC7ZED4-F1
#
_entry.id   AF-A0ABC7ZED4-F1
#
_cell.length_a   1.000
_cell.length_b   1.000
_cell.length_c   1.000
_cell.angle_alpha   90.00
_cell.angle_beta   90.00
_cell.angle_gamma   90.00
#
_symmetry.space_group_name_H-M   'P 1'
#
loop_
_entity.id
_entity.type
_entity.pdbx_description
1 polymer ?
#
loop_
_entity_poly.entity_id
_entity_poly.type
_entity_poly.pdbx_seq_one_letter_code
_entity_poly.pdbx_strand_id
1 'polypeptide(L)'
;MIESRNTDDCFYDTFDYMDRVATTLFCGVIKSYAEGREEFDAEFNDFSPNGFWATTLPKNKNEALFIAQLLCDGGINKYNLSCAGLTENLLKDFTPYMGLMDQESLDAFLEEENEGEAENLEN
;
A
#
# COMPACT_ATOMS: atom_id res chain seq x y z
N MET A 1 -13.16 2.96 9.33
CA MET A 1 -12.39 4.22 9.35
C MET A 1 -12.39 4.87 7.98
N ILE A 2 -11.62 4.37 7.01
CA ILE A 2 -11.45 5.01 5.69
C ILE A 2 -12.78 5.22 4.95
N GLU A 3 -13.68 4.24 4.99
CA GLU A 3 -15.00 4.33 4.32
C GLU A 3 -15.98 5.31 4.99
N SER A 4 -15.70 5.73 6.22
CA SER A 4 -16.68 6.42 7.08
C SER A 4 -16.17 7.76 7.62
N ARG A 5 -14.92 8.13 7.32
CA ARG A 5 -14.30 9.38 7.75
C ARG A 5 -14.79 10.56 6.90
N ASN A 6 -14.75 11.77 7.45
CA ASN A 6 -14.99 12.99 6.68
C ASN A 6 -13.73 13.37 5.89
N THR A 7 -13.76 13.23 4.57
CA THR A 7 -12.61 13.57 3.71
C THR A 7 -12.41 15.08 3.57
N ASP A 8 -13.42 15.91 3.82
CA ASP A 8 -13.30 17.35 3.67
C ASP A 8 -12.34 17.97 4.70
N ASP A 9 -12.14 17.29 5.83
CA ASP A 9 -11.24 17.71 6.92
C ASP A 9 -9.79 17.19 6.77
N CYS A 10 -9.49 16.42 5.71
CA CYS A 10 -8.13 15.91 5.50
C CYS A 10 -7.16 17.04 5.11
N PHE A 11 -5.94 16.98 5.63
CA PHE A 11 -4.91 18.01 5.39
C PHE A 11 -4.41 18.06 3.94
N TYR A 12 -4.50 16.94 3.21
CA TYR A 12 -4.00 16.81 1.85
C TYR A 12 -4.99 16.05 0.98
N ASP A 13 -5.10 16.45 -0.28
CA ASP A 13 -5.87 15.70 -1.27
C ASP A 13 -5.12 14.42 -1.71
N THR A 14 -3.78 14.52 -1.85
CA THR A 14 -2.86 13.45 -2.27
C THR A 14 -1.48 13.66 -1.66
N PHE A 15 -0.70 12.58 -1.51
CA PHE A 15 0.72 12.61 -1.16
C PHE A 15 1.58 13.42 -2.13
N ASP A 16 1.18 13.56 -3.40
CA ASP A 16 1.91 14.37 -4.39
C ASP A 16 2.01 15.85 -3.98
N TYR A 17 1.12 16.32 -3.08
CA TYR A 17 1.12 17.69 -2.56
C TYR A 17 1.90 17.85 -1.25
N MET A 18 2.42 16.75 -0.68
CA MET A 18 3.31 16.85 0.46
C MET A 18 4.69 17.32 0.00
N ASP A 19 5.14 18.44 0.55
CA ASP A 19 6.54 18.84 0.38
C ASP A 19 7.48 17.90 1.16
N ARG A 20 8.79 18.14 1.01
CA ARG A 20 9.81 17.34 1.69
C ARG A 20 9.62 17.31 3.22
N VAL A 21 9.19 18.42 3.82
CA VAL A 21 9.04 18.54 5.27
C VAL A 21 7.83 17.74 5.72
N ALA A 22 6.68 17.93 5.07
CA ALA A 22 5.44 17.20 5.32
C ALA A 22 5.65 15.69 5.18
N THR A 23 6.32 15.26 4.11
CA THR A 23 6.66 13.84 3.87
C THR A 23 7.53 13.28 4.99
N THR A 24 8.56 14.03 5.41
CA THR A 24 9.46 13.60 6.49
C THR A 24 8.71 13.43 7.81
N LEU A 25 7.82 14.37 8.13
CA LEU A 25 7.00 14.32 9.35
C LEU A 25 6.02 13.14 9.31
N PHE A 26 5.36 12.90 8.18
CA PHE A 26 4.43 11.78 8.01
C PHE A 26 5.13 10.42 8.17
N CYS A 27 6.33 10.25 7.58
CA CYS A 27 7.15 9.07 7.83
C CYS A 27 7.55 8.92 9.31
N GLY A 28 7.80 10.03 10.01
CA GLY A 28 8.07 10.05 11.45
C GLY A 28 6.89 9.56 12.29
N VAL A 29 5.66 9.90 11.88
CA VAL A 29 4.41 9.41 12.49
C VAL A 29 4.29 7.89 12.30
N ILE A 30 4.44 7.40 11.07
CA ILE A 30 4.38 5.94 10.77
C ILE A 30 5.43 5.18 11.59
N LYS A 31 6.66 5.69 11.64
CA LYS A 31 7.73 5.11 12.45
C LYS A 31 7.37 5.07 13.94
N SER A 32 6.83 6.16 14.48
CA SER A 32 6.48 6.26 15.90
C SER A 32 5.33 5.30 16.27
N TYR A 33 4.36 5.11 15.38
CA TYR A 33 3.34 4.06 15.50
C TYR A 33 3.97 2.66 15.49
N ALA A 34 4.85 2.37 14.52
CA ALA A 34 5.49 1.07 14.41
C ALA A 34 6.41 0.73 15.60
N GLU A 35 7.04 1.74 16.21
CA GLU A 35 7.85 1.60 17.43
C GLU A 35 7.00 1.42 18.70
N GLY A 36 5.67 1.58 18.63
CA GLY A 36 4.78 1.45 19.79
C GLY A 36 5.06 2.48 20.88
N ARG A 37 5.36 3.74 20.50
CA ARG A 37 5.70 4.79 21.48
C ARG A 37 4.50 5.09 22.38
N GLU A 38 4.63 4.81 23.67
CA GLU A 38 3.56 4.98 24.68
C GLU A 38 2.96 6.40 24.70
N GLU A 39 3.77 7.42 24.41
CA GLU A 39 3.32 8.83 24.35
C GLU A 39 2.19 9.06 23.33
N PHE A 40 2.16 8.29 22.23
CA PHE A 40 1.20 8.46 21.14
C PHE A 40 0.24 7.27 20.99
N ASP A 41 0.31 6.30 21.91
CA ASP A 41 -0.42 5.03 21.78
C ASP A 41 -1.94 5.24 21.66
N ALA A 42 -2.49 6.15 22.47
CA ALA A 42 -3.92 6.48 22.44
C ALA A 42 -4.36 7.13 21.12
N GLU A 43 -3.53 7.98 20.52
CA GLU A 43 -3.84 8.66 19.26
C GLU A 43 -3.65 7.74 18.05
N PHE A 44 -2.50 7.05 17.97
CA PHE A 44 -2.18 6.25 16.80
C PHE A 44 -2.94 4.93 16.74
N ASN A 45 -3.43 4.40 17.86
CA ASN A 45 -4.33 3.24 17.86
C ASN A 45 -5.82 3.62 17.77
N ASP A 46 -6.15 4.91 17.70
CA ASP A 46 -7.52 5.35 17.40
C ASP A 46 -7.80 5.32 15.90
N PHE A 47 -8.32 4.18 15.44
CA PHE A 47 -8.83 3.98 14.09
C PHE A 47 -10.33 4.30 13.96
N SER A 48 -10.88 5.13 14.83
CA SER A 48 -12.25 5.62 14.66
C SER A 48 -12.35 6.58 13.46
N PRO A 49 -13.56 6.81 12.91
CA PRO A 49 -13.75 7.74 11.78
C PRO A 49 -13.38 9.20 12.06
N ASN A 50 -13.12 9.55 13.33
CA ASN A 50 -12.72 10.88 13.79
C ASN A 50 -11.36 10.86 14.51
N GLY A 51 -10.65 9.74 14.48
CA GLY A 51 -9.34 9.58 15.12
C GLY A 51 -8.21 10.23 14.33
N PHE A 52 -6.99 10.10 14.84
CA PHE A 52 -5.80 10.74 14.26
C PHE A 52 -5.61 10.45 12.75
N TRP A 53 -5.81 9.20 12.34
CA TRP A 53 -5.63 8.78 10.94
C TRP A 53 -6.72 9.28 10.00
N ALA A 54 -7.87 9.73 10.51
CA ALA A 54 -8.98 10.19 9.68
C ALA A 54 -8.61 11.43 8.86
N THR A 55 -7.89 12.39 9.46
CA THR A 55 -7.49 13.64 8.81
C THR A 55 -6.05 13.60 8.28
N THR A 56 -5.19 12.76 8.90
CA THR A 56 -3.76 12.66 8.55
C THR A 56 -3.51 11.85 7.28
N LEU A 57 -4.37 10.88 6.95
CA LEU A 57 -4.33 10.21 5.63
C LEU A 57 -4.93 11.11 4.54
N PRO A 58 -4.38 11.13 3.31
CA PRO A 58 -4.85 12.01 2.23
C PRO A 58 -6.27 11.65 1.79
N LYS A 59 -6.99 12.58 1.13
CA LYS A 59 -8.35 12.32 0.62
C LYS A 59 -8.39 11.19 -0.41
N ASN A 60 -7.34 11.06 -1.22
CA ASN A 60 -7.21 9.98 -2.18
C ASN A 60 -7.35 8.62 -1.47
N LYS A 61 -8.43 7.91 -1.82
CA LYS A 61 -8.79 6.65 -1.17
C LYS A 61 -7.73 5.56 -1.37
N ASN A 62 -7.10 5.48 -2.54
CA ASN A 62 -6.10 4.46 -2.83
C ASN A 62 -4.82 4.68 -2.02
N GLU A 63 -4.40 5.94 -1.88
CA GLU A 63 -3.25 6.33 -1.06
C GLU A 63 -3.51 6.12 0.44
N ALA A 64 -4.73 6.43 0.90
CA ALA A 64 -5.13 6.14 2.28
C ALA A 64 -5.15 4.63 2.58
N LEU A 65 -5.66 3.83 1.63
CA LEU A 65 -5.66 2.36 1.72
C LEU A 65 -4.24 1.79 1.74
N PHE A 66 -3.33 2.34 0.93
CA PHE A 66 -1.93 1.94 0.92
C PHE A 66 -1.29 2.08 2.31
N ILE A 67 -1.50 3.21 3.01
CA ILE A 67 -0.98 3.37 4.37
C ILE A 67 -1.73 2.50 5.38
N ALA A 68 -3.06 2.40 5.28
CA ALA A 68 -3.82 1.54 6.20
C ALA A 68 -3.37 0.08 6.13
N GLN A 69 -2.99 -0.41 4.95
CA GLN A 69 -2.37 -1.72 4.79
C GLN A 69 -1.09 -1.83 5.63
N LEU A 70 -0.17 -0.87 5.49
CA LEU A 70 1.09 -0.84 6.26
C LEU A 70 0.87 -0.80 7.77
N LEU A 71 -0.13 -0.04 8.24
CA LEU A 71 -0.44 0.11 9.66
C LEU A 71 -1.11 -1.14 10.24
N CYS A 72 -2.04 -1.75 9.49
CA CYS A 72 -2.80 -2.93 9.91
C CYS A 72 -1.97 -4.22 9.84
N ASP A 73 -0.93 -4.24 9.00
CA ASP A 73 0.02 -5.34 8.94
C ASP A 73 1.05 -5.31 10.06
N GLY A 74 1.17 -4.20 10.83
CA GLY A 74 1.83 -4.10 12.15
C GLY A 74 3.20 -4.78 12.34
N GLY A 75 3.94 -5.13 11.28
CA GLY A 75 4.93 -6.22 11.39
C GLY A 75 4.35 -7.58 11.84
N ILE A 76 3.06 -7.66 12.21
CA ILE A 76 2.26 -8.83 12.56
C ILE A 76 0.81 -8.56 12.12
N ASN A 77 0.47 -9.19 11.00
CA ASN A 77 -0.82 -9.31 10.34
C ASN A 77 -1.94 -9.86 11.25
N LYS A 78 -2.86 -8.99 11.70
CA LYS A 78 -4.02 -9.32 12.54
C LYS A 78 -5.22 -9.92 11.77
N TYR A 79 -5.24 -9.81 10.44
CA TYR A 79 -6.33 -10.32 9.58
C TYR A 79 -5.99 -11.65 8.88
N ASN A 80 -4.85 -12.26 9.21
CA ASN A 80 -4.30 -13.39 8.47
C ASN A 80 -4.20 -13.15 6.95
N LEU A 81 -4.04 -11.89 6.53
CA LEU A 81 -3.60 -11.49 5.19
C LEU A 81 -2.11 -11.75 5.08
N SER A 82 -1.75 -13.04 5.05
CA SER A 82 -0.35 -13.38 4.87
C SER A 82 0.12 -12.84 3.52
N CYS A 83 1.43 -12.61 3.43
CA CYS A 83 2.14 -12.45 2.17
C CYS A 83 1.56 -13.35 1.07
N ALA A 84 1.06 -14.57 1.33
CA ALA A 84 0.43 -15.43 0.32
C ALA A 84 -0.65 -14.76 -0.58
N GLY A 85 -1.36 -13.72 -0.12
CA GLY A 85 -2.32 -12.98 -0.96
C GLY A 85 -1.70 -11.89 -1.85
N LEU A 86 -0.57 -11.31 -1.43
CA LEU A 86 0.20 -10.30 -2.17
C LEU A 86 1.34 -10.96 -2.97
N THR A 87 2.14 -11.78 -2.31
CA THR A 87 3.32 -12.52 -2.79
C THR A 87 3.04 -13.38 -4.00
N GLU A 88 2.02 -14.24 -4.04
CA GLU A 88 1.95 -15.18 -5.17
C GLU A 88 1.65 -14.47 -6.49
N ASN A 89 0.67 -13.56 -6.53
CA ASN A 89 0.35 -12.84 -7.77
C ASN A 89 1.33 -11.70 -8.05
N LEU A 90 1.72 -10.90 -7.04
CA LEU A 90 2.70 -9.83 -7.24
C LEU A 90 4.09 -10.37 -7.58
N LEU A 91 4.56 -11.44 -6.93
CA LEU A 91 5.82 -12.07 -7.36
C LEU A 91 5.66 -12.72 -8.70
N LYS A 92 4.56 -13.39 -9.05
CA LYS A 92 4.36 -13.90 -10.43
C LYS A 92 4.54 -12.78 -11.45
N ASP A 93 3.99 -11.59 -11.20
CA ASP A 93 4.11 -10.43 -12.08
C ASP A 93 5.55 -9.89 -12.19
N PHE A 94 6.42 -10.15 -11.20
CA PHE A 94 7.81 -9.66 -11.17
C PHE A 94 8.90 -10.75 -11.35
N THR A 95 8.56 -12.03 -11.18
CA THR A 95 9.50 -13.17 -11.22
C THR A 95 10.22 -13.29 -12.57
N PRO A 96 9.55 -13.13 -13.73
CA PRO A 96 10.22 -13.15 -15.04
C PRO A 96 11.33 -12.10 -15.13
N TYR A 97 11.09 -10.89 -14.60
CA TYR A 97 12.02 -9.77 -14.69
C TYR A 97 13.18 -9.84 -13.69
N MET A 98 13.10 -10.70 -12.66
CA MET A 98 14.17 -10.88 -11.68
C MET A 98 15.16 -12.01 -12.04
N GLY A 99 14.91 -12.75 -13.12
CA GLY A 99 15.76 -13.87 -13.54
C GLY A 99 15.72 -15.05 -12.57
N LEU A 100 14.60 -15.23 -11.86
CA LEU A 100 14.41 -16.30 -10.87
C LEU A 100 13.66 -17.52 -11.44
N MET A 101 13.18 -17.43 -12.67
CA MET A 101 12.52 -18.54 -13.37
C MET A 101 13.52 -19.48 -14.01
N ASP A 102 13.15 -20.75 -14.13
CA ASP A 102 13.81 -21.65 -15.06
C ASP A 102 13.45 -21.31 -16.51
N GLN A 103 14.25 -21.80 -17.44
CA GLN A 103 14.15 -21.41 -18.85
C GLN A 103 12.87 -21.89 -19.53
N GLU A 104 12.33 -23.04 -19.13
CA GLU A 104 11.10 -23.58 -19.70
C GLU A 104 9.89 -22.75 -19.25
N SER A 105 9.85 -22.37 -17.96
CA SER A 105 8.82 -21.48 -17.42
C SER A 105 8.92 -20.06 -18.00
N LEU A 106 10.14 -19.55 -18.23
CA LEU A 106 10.35 -18.22 -18.81
C LEU A 106 9.92 -18.18 -20.28
N ASP A 107 10.29 -19.19 -21.07
CA ASP A 107 9.91 -19.28 -22.48
C ASP A 107 8.38 -19.35 -22.63
N ALA A 108 7.68 -20.11 -21.79
CA ALA A 108 6.21 -20.18 -21.78
C ALA A 108 5.54 -18.83 -21.40
N PHE A 109 6.09 -18.11 -20.41
CA PHE A 109 5.60 -16.78 -20.03
C PHE A 109 5.79 -15.77 -21.18
N LEU A 110 6.93 -15.80 -21.85
CA LEU A 110 7.22 -14.92 -22.99
C LEU A 110 6.37 -15.26 -24.22
N GLU A 111 5.99 -16.52 -24.41
CA GLU A 111 5.04 -16.92 -25.46
C GLU A 111 3.63 -16.37 -25.16
N GLU A 112 3.12 -16.47 -23.92
CA GLU A 112 1.83 -15.88 -23.52
C GLU A 112 1.84 -14.33 -23.62
N GLU A 113 2.92 -13.66 -23.22
CA GLU A 113 3.05 -12.19 -23.33
C GLU A 113 3.04 -11.74 -24.80
N ASN A 114 3.70 -12.49 -25.69
CA ASN A 114 3.72 -12.20 -27.14
C ASN A 114 2.37 -12.48 -27.82
N GLU A 115 1.59 -13.47 -27.36
CA GLU A 115 0.23 -13.71 -27.86
C GLU A 115 -0.73 -12.56 -27.48
N GLY A 116 -0.56 -11.95 -26.30
CA GLY A 116 -1.31 -10.76 -25.86
C GLY A 116 -0.98 -9.46 -26.61
N GLU A 117 0.22 -9.34 -27.18
CA GLU A 117 0.58 -8.23 -28.08
C GLU A 117 -0.04 -8.37 -29.48
N ALA A 118 -0.26 -9.60 -29.97
CA ALA A 118 -0.85 -9.85 -31.28
C ALA A 118 -2.33 -9.42 -31.36
N GLU A 119 -3.09 -9.54 -30.27
CA GLU A 119 -4.49 -9.07 -30.21
C GLU A 119 -4.63 -7.54 -30.15
N ASN A 120 -3.57 -6.79 -29.80
CA ASN A 120 -3.57 -5.33 -29.76
C ASN A 120 -3.16 -4.65 -31.08
N LEU A 121 -2.82 -5.42 -32.12
CA LEU A 121 -2.43 -4.91 -33.44
C LEU A 121 -3.54 -5.01 -34.50
N GLU A 122 -4.71 -5.58 -34.18
CA GLU A 122 -5.86 -5.72 -35.10
C GLU A 122 -6.98 -4.68 -34.93
N ASN A 123 -6.75 -3.55 -34.23
CA ASN A 123 -7.70 -2.42 -34.18
C ASN A 123 -7.19 -1.15 -34.88
#